data_AF-A0AAD3RMC7-F1
#
_entry.id   AF-A0AAD3RMC7-F1
#
_cell.length_a   1.000
_cell.length_b   1.000
_cell.length_c   1.000
_cell.angle_alpha   90.00
_cell.angle_beta   90.00
_cell.angle_gamma   90.00
#
_symmetry.space_group_name_H-M   'P 1'
#
loop_
_entity.id
_entity.type
_entity.pdbx_description
1 polymer ?
#
loop_
_entity_poly.entity_id
_entity_poly.type
_entity_poly.pdbx_seq_one_letter_code
_entity_poly.pdbx_strand_id
1 'polypeptide(L)'
;MKTVIYLVLLGINDAASVIHSLKYFYTGSSHVPNFPEFVSVGSVDEVQMIRYDSNTETAEPKQDWMKRVTEDNPEYLAGEAEHWSRIQQAFKVNIQTAKQRFNQTGETSSDVTVPITAAVVVVALVLFAVSGFVVYKTKKGKSEKSSQQSETSSHSSDNSAKGSDK
;
A
#
# COMPACT_ATOMS: atom_id res chain seq x y z
N MET A 1 41.43 1.33 70.27
CA MET A 1 40.97 2.40 69.34
C MET A 1 41.54 2.25 67.93
N LYS A 2 42.81 1.87 67.73
CA LYS A 2 43.41 1.68 66.40
C LYS A 2 42.76 0.55 65.56
N THR A 3 42.41 -0.58 66.18
CA THR A 3 41.78 -1.74 65.51
C THR A 3 40.35 -1.50 65.03
N VAL A 4 39.58 -0.66 65.73
CA VAL A 4 38.20 -0.31 65.33
C VAL A 4 38.20 0.59 64.10
N ILE A 5 39.18 1.49 63.98
CA ILE A 5 39.37 2.35 62.79
C ILE A 5 39.74 1.52 61.55
N TYR A 6 40.56 0.47 61.70
CA TYR A 6 40.87 -0.45 60.60
C TYR A 6 39.65 -1.24 60.11
N LEU A 7 38.74 -1.67 61.00
CA LEU A 7 37.49 -2.35 60.64
C LEU A 7 36.51 -1.42 59.89
N VAL A 8 36.45 -0.14 60.27
CA VAL A 8 35.64 0.86 59.57
C VAL A 8 36.21 1.18 58.19
N LEU A 9 37.54 1.22 58.04
CA LEU A 9 38.19 1.50 56.74
C LEU A 9 38.19 0.28 55.78
N LEU A 10 38.22 -0.95 56.29
CA LEU A 10 38.12 -2.17 55.48
C LEU A 10 36.70 -2.47 54.98
N GLY A 11 35.68 -1.84 55.55
CA GLY A 11 34.27 -2.05 55.20
C GLY A 11 33.71 -1.11 54.12
N ILE A 12 34.51 -0.18 53.57
CA ILE A 12 34.08 0.81 52.55
C ILE A 12 34.70 0.51 51.17
N ASN A 13 35.22 -0.70 50.97
CA ASN A 13 35.69 -1.13 49.66
C ASN A 13 34.55 -1.86 48.94
N ASP A 14 34.20 -1.37 47.76
CA ASP A 14 33.26 -1.92 46.78
C ASP A 14 31.79 -1.46 46.87
N ALA A 15 31.55 -0.15 46.90
CA ALA A 15 30.38 0.40 46.21
C ALA A 15 30.68 0.46 44.69
N ALA A 16 30.79 -0.70 44.04
CA ALA A 16 30.91 -0.76 42.60
C ALA A 16 29.61 -0.19 41.99
N SER A 17 29.72 0.91 41.25
CA SER A 17 28.59 1.45 40.49
C SER A 17 28.24 0.45 39.40
N VAL A 18 27.07 -0.18 39.51
CA VAL A 18 26.51 -1.02 38.45
C VAL A 18 25.87 -0.11 37.41
N ILE A 19 26.34 -0.20 36.17
CA ILE A 19 25.74 0.50 35.03
C ILE A 19 24.70 -0.42 34.41
N HIS A 20 23.45 0.04 34.36
CA HIS A 20 22.37 -0.64 33.66
C HIS A 20 22.22 -0.11 32.22
N SER A 21 21.81 -0.97 31.29
CA SER A 21 21.61 -0.60 29.88
C SER A 21 20.19 -0.91 29.42
N LEU A 22 19.57 0.06 28.74
CA LEU A 22 18.28 -0.09 28.07
C LEU A 22 18.51 -0.07 26.56
N LYS A 23 18.03 -1.09 25.84
CA LYS A 23 18.20 -1.25 24.39
C LYS A 23 16.87 -1.55 23.72
N TYR A 24 16.64 -0.92 22.57
CA TYR A 24 15.49 -1.21 21.69
C TYR A 24 16.00 -1.73 20.35
N PHE A 25 15.47 -2.88 19.92
CA PHE A 25 15.79 -3.50 18.65
C PHE A 25 14.58 -3.43 17.73
N TYR A 26 14.77 -2.85 16.55
CA TYR A 26 13.74 -2.75 15.52
C TYR A 26 14.10 -3.66 14.35
N THR A 27 13.21 -4.59 14.04
CA THR A 27 13.36 -5.50 12.92
C THR A 27 12.22 -5.27 11.95
N GLY A 28 12.53 -4.85 10.73
CA GLY A 28 11.58 -4.81 9.62
C GLY A 28 11.92 -5.90 8.62
N SER A 29 10.91 -6.62 8.15
CA SER A 29 11.04 -7.67 7.15
C SER A 29 10.04 -7.47 6.01
N SER A 30 10.26 -8.13 4.89
CA SER A 30 9.27 -8.14 3.80
C SER A 30 9.28 -9.49 3.11
N HIS A 31 8.10 -10.09 2.99
CA HIS A 31 7.90 -11.41 2.36
C HIS A 31 8.70 -12.54 3.04
N VAL A 32 8.87 -12.47 4.36
CA VAL A 32 9.44 -13.58 5.14
C VAL A 32 8.28 -14.41 5.70
N PRO A 33 8.08 -15.67 5.25
CA PRO A 33 7.00 -16.51 5.74
C PRO A 33 7.09 -16.73 7.25
N ASN A 34 5.94 -16.75 7.93
CA ASN A 34 5.82 -17.00 9.37
C ASN A 34 6.62 -16.03 10.27
N PHE A 35 7.03 -14.87 9.75
CA PHE A 35 7.69 -13.83 10.52
C PHE A 35 6.93 -12.50 10.36
N PRO A 36 6.72 -11.72 11.43
CA PRO A 36 6.04 -10.43 11.33
C PRO A 36 6.77 -9.45 10.39
N GLU A 37 6.03 -8.59 9.71
CA GLU A 37 6.63 -7.52 8.90
C GLU A 37 7.44 -6.55 9.76
N PHE A 38 7.06 -6.37 11.03
CA PHE A 38 7.79 -5.55 11.98
C PHE A 38 7.77 -6.13 13.39
N VAL A 39 8.91 -6.05 14.08
CA VAL A 39 9.09 -6.45 15.48
C VAL A 39 9.90 -5.39 16.21
N SER A 40 9.44 -4.98 17.38
CA SER A 40 10.20 -4.16 18.33
C SER A 40 10.43 -4.92 19.63
N VAL A 41 11.66 -4.87 20.15
CA VAL A 41 12.05 -5.52 21.40
C VAL A 41 12.77 -4.53 22.30
N GLY A 42 12.21 -4.26 23.47
CA GLY A 42 12.87 -3.50 24.54
C GLY A 42 13.50 -4.44 25.57
N SER A 43 14.76 -4.19 25.93
CA SER A 43 15.53 -5.01 26.88
C SER A 43 16.28 -4.16 27.89
N VAL A 44 16.29 -4.60 29.15
CA VAL A 44 17.12 -4.04 30.23
C VAL A 44 18.18 -5.08 30.58
N ASP A 45 19.45 -4.71 30.49
CA ASP A 45 20.59 -5.61 30.72
C ASP A 45 20.47 -6.93 29.95
N GLU A 46 20.12 -6.80 28.67
CA GLU A 46 19.93 -7.93 27.73
C GLU A 46 18.74 -8.84 28.04
N VAL A 47 17.99 -8.54 29.12
CA VAL A 47 16.73 -9.21 29.45
C VAL A 47 15.58 -8.49 28.76
N GLN A 48 14.88 -9.21 27.88
CA GLN A 48 13.72 -8.68 27.18
C GLN A 48 12.59 -8.35 28.17
N MET A 49 12.21 -7.07 28.23
CA MET A 49 11.13 -6.58 29.09
C MET A 49 9.81 -6.40 28.37
N ILE A 50 9.85 -6.04 27.08
CA ILE A 50 8.67 -5.72 26.28
C ILE A 50 8.87 -6.13 24.83
N ARG A 51 7.81 -6.55 24.18
CA ARG A 51 7.80 -6.94 22.77
C ARG A 51 6.57 -6.38 22.08
N TYR A 52 6.75 -5.92 20.84
CA TYR A 52 5.67 -5.63 19.91
C TYR A 52 5.94 -6.37 18.61
N ASP A 53 4.91 -6.92 17.99
CA ASP A 53 4.99 -7.34 16.61
C ASP A 53 3.75 -6.95 15.81
N SER A 54 3.93 -6.84 14.49
CA SER A 54 2.92 -6.36 13.56
C SER A 54 1.75 -7.32 13.35
N ASN A 55 1.80 -8.54 13.88
CA ASN A 55 0.69 -9.50 13.72
C ASN A 55 -0.35 -9.30 14.82
N THR A 56 0.10 -9.05 16.06
CA THR A 56 -0.81 -8.78 17.18
C THR A 56 -1.08 -7.29 17.37
N GLU A 57 -0.15 -6.45 16.91
CA GLU A 57 -0.18 -4.98 17.10
C GLU A 57 -0.32 -4.55 18.57
N THR A 58 0.18 -5.38 19.48
CA THR A 58 0.12 -5.16 20.94
C THR A 58 1.51 -5.03 21.54
N ALA A 59 1.63 -4.15 22.54
CA ALA A 59 2.81 -4.05 23.40
C ALA A 59 2.68 -5.06 24.55
N GLU A 60 3.51 -6.12 24.51
CA GLU A 60 3.44 -7.22 25.46
C GLU A 60 4.60 -7.20 26.45
N PRO A 61 4.34 -7.04 27.76
CA PRO A 61 5.32 -7.25 28.81
C PRO A 61 5.81 -8.71 28.82
N LYS A 62 7.13 -8.91 28.93
CA LYS A 62 7.77 -10.24 28.98
C LYS A 62 8.34 -10.60 30.35
N GLN A 63 8.48 -9.63 31.25
CA GLN A 63 8.94 -9.85 32.62
C GLN A 63 7.83 -9.54 33.63
N ASP A 64 7.83 -10.25 34.76
CA ASP A 64 6.81 -10.04 35.81
C ASP A 64 6.89 -8.66 36.44
N TRP A 65 8.09 -8.10 36.57
CA TRP A 65 8.24 -6.72 37.04
C TRP A 65 7.66 -5.71 36.05
N MET A 66 7.77 -5.97 34.75
CA MET A 66 7.20 -5.09 33.72
C MET A 66 5.68 -5.14 33.78
N LYS A 67 5.09 -6.34 33.94
CA LYS A 67 3.65 -6.50 34.15
C LYS A 67 3.17 -5.69 35.34
N ARG A 68 3.80 -5.87 36.51
CA ARG A 68 3.46 -5.15 37.75
C ARG A 68 3.50 -3.63 37.59
N VAL A 69 4.53 -3.09 36.94
CA VAL A 69 4.65 -1.62 36.74
C VAL A 69 3.56 -1.09 35.79
N THR A 70 2.99 -1.94 34.94
CA THR A 70 1.94 -1.57 33.98
C THR A 70 0.52 -1.93 34.42
N GLU A 71 0.34 -2.68 35.52
CA GLU A 71 -0.98 -3.12 36.01
C GLU A 71 -1.90 -1.93 36.30
N ASP A 72 -1.37 -0.90 36.96
CA ASP A 72 -2.12 0.31 37.32
C ASP A 72 -2.17 1.36 36.20
N ASN A 73 -1.52 1.09 35.06
CA ASN A 73 -1.44 2.02 33.93
C ASN A 73 -1.62 1.30 32.59
N PRO A 74 -2.86 0.89 32.25
CA PRO A 74 -3.13 0.22 30.98
C PRO A 74 -2.88 1.14 29.76
N GLU A 75 -2.96 2.45 29.93
CA GLU A 75 -2.70 3.43 28.88
C GLU A 75 -1.23 3.43 28.45
N TYR A 76 -0.30 3.08 29.34
CA TYR A 76 1.12 3.01 29.01
C TYR A 76 1.40 2.01 27.87
N LEU A 77 0.86 0.79 27.99
CA LEU A 77 1.05 -0.25 26.95
C LEU A 77 0.35 0.12 25.65
N ALA A 78 -0.84 0.73 25.73
CA ALA A 78 -1.54 1.23 24.55
C ALA A 78 -0.72 2.33 23.83
N GLY A 79 -0.10 3.24 24.59
CA GLY A 79 0.78 4.29 24.06
C GLY A 79 2.04 3.73 23.41
N GLU A 80 2.69 2.74 24.03
CA GLU A 80 3.85 2.04 23.43
C GLU A 80 3.46 1.32 22.13
N ALA A 81 2.29 0.66 22.11
CA ALA A 81 1.76 0.02 20.91
C ALA A 81 1.48 1.02 19.79
N GLU A 82 0.87 2.18 20.10
CA GLU A 82 0.66 3.26 19.13
C GLU A 82 1.99 3.81 18.60
N HIS A 83 2.96 4.02 19.49
CA HIS A 83 4.29 4.50 19.13
C HIS A 83 4.98 3.55 18.15
N TRP A 84 4.98 2.24 18.44
CA TRP A 84 5.56 1.25 17.54
C TRP A 84 4.77 1.04 16.26
N SER A 85 3.45 1.18 16.28
CA SER A 85 2.63 1.17 15.06
C SER A 85 3.04 2.31 14.11
N ARG A 86 3.30 3.51 14.63
CA ARG A 86 3.82 4.64 13.83
C ARG A 86 5.21 4.33 13.24
N ILE A 87 6.10 3.71 14.02
CA ILE A 87 7.43 3.29 13.54
C ILE A 87 7.31 2.19 12.48
N GLN A 88 6.41 1.22 12.65
CA GLN A 88 6.10 0.18 11.68
C GLN A 88 5.70 0.78 10.33
N GLN A 89 4.80 1.77 10.31
CA GLN A 89 4.40 2.44 9.05
C GLN A 89 5.60 3.13 8.37
N ALA A 90 6.46 3.80 9.14
CA ALA A 90 7.68 4.39 8.59
C ALA A 90 8.63 3.32 8.01
N PHE A 91 8.79 2.19 8.69
CA PHE A 91 9.59 1.06 8.21
C PHE A 91 9.04 0.47 6.90
N LYS A 92 7.72 0.34 6.77
CA LYS A 92 7.07 -0.14 5.55
C LYS A 92 7.43 0.73 4.34
N VAL A 93 7.33 2.06 4.50
CA VAL A 93 7.72 3.01 3.45
C VAL A 93 9.21 2.94 3.14
N ASN A 94 10.06 2.82 4.18
CA ASN A 94 11.51 2.72 4.00
C ASN A 94 11.91 1.44 3.26
N ILE A 95 11.28 0.30 3.55
CA ILE A 95 11.54 -0.96 2.85
C ILE A 95 11.08 -0.88 1.38
N GLN A 96 9.90 -0.30 1.11
CA GLN A 96 9.46 -0.09 -0.28
C GLN A 96 10.44 0.80 -1.05
N THR A 97 10.91 1.88 -0.43
CA THR A 97 11.93 2.78 -1.00
C THR A 97 13.25 2.05 -1.25
N ALA A 98 13.70 1.23 -0.29
CA ALA A 98 14.92 0.44 -0.43
C ALA A 98 14.81 -0.56 -1.59
N LYS A 99 13.68 -1.27 -1.70
CA LYS A 99 13.41 -2.20 -2.81
C LYS A 99 13.52 -1.51 -4.17
N GLN A 100 12.91 -0.33 -4.33
CA GLN A 100 13.01 0.45 -5.55
C GLN A 100 14.47 0.84 -5.86
N ARG A 101 15.21 1.34 -4.86
CA ARG A 101 16.62 1.76 -5.03
C ARG A 101 17.56 0.62 -5.38
N PHE A 102 17.28 -0.58 -4.86
CA PHE A 102 18.06 -1.78 -5.17
C PHE A 102 17.48 -2.59 -6.34
N ASN A 103 16.53 -2.02 -7.10
CA ASN A 103 15.87 -2.66 -8.24
C ASN A 103 15.28 -4.04 -7.89
N GLN A 104 14.87 -4.24 -6.64
CA GLN A 104 14.14 -5.42 -6.18
C GLN A 104 12.66 -5.24 -6.53
N THR A 105 12.26 -5.69 -7.71
CA THR A 105 10.86 -5.71 -8.15
C THR A 105 10.12 -6.87 -7.47
N GLY A 106 9.84 -6.73 -6.18
CA GLY A 106 8.88 -7.58 -5.47
C GLY A 106 7.49 -7.01 -5.66
N GLU A 107 6.79 -7.52 -6.66
CA GLU A 107 5.35 -7.35 -6.97
C GLU A 107 4.82 -5.92 -6.92
N THR A 108 4.58 -5.38 -8.11
CA THR A 108 3.78 -4.18 -8.32
C THR A 108 2.46 -4.32 -7.56
N SER A 109 2.27 -3.48 -6.54
CA SER A 109 0.99 -3.31 -5.87
C SER A 109 -0.11 -3.25 -6.92
N SER A 110 -0.94 -4.29 -6.99
CA SER A 110 -2.05 -4.40 -7.93
C SER A 110 -3.04 -3.23 -7.80
N ASP A 111 -2.93 -2.47 -6.71
CA ASP A 111 -3.71 -1.28 -6.37
C ASP A 111 -3.56 -0.13 -7.39
N VAL A 112 -2.39 0.00 -8.05
CA VAL A 112 -2.21 0.98 -9.14
C VAL A 112 -2.46 0.39 -10.53
N THR A 113 -2.30 -0.92 -10.68
CA THR A 113 -2.49 -1.59 -11.99
C THR A 113 -3.96 -1.64 -12.38
N VAL A 114 -4.87 -1.95 -11.44
CA VAL A 114 -6.31 -2.02 -11.69
C VAL A 114 -6.90 -0.72 -12.26
N PRO A 115 -6.68 0.47 -11.67
CA PRO A 115 -7.22 1.71 -12.23
C PRO A 115 -6.58 2.09 -13.56
N ILE A 116 -5.28 1.83 -13.77
CA ILE A 116 -4.60 2.12 -15.04
C ILE A 116 -5.16 1.22 -16.16
N THR A 117 -5.25 -0.10 -15.94
CA THR A 117 -5.82 -1.02 -16.93
C THR A 117 -7.28 -0.69 -17.22
N ALA A 118 -8.08 -0.35 -16.19
CA ALA A 118 -9.46 0.07 -16.39
C ALA A 118 -9.57 1.35 -17.25
N ALA A 119 -8.73 2.37 -16.98
CA ALA A 119 -8.71 3.61 -17.76
C ALA A 119 -8.34 3.37 -19.24
N VAL A 120 -7.34 2.52 -19.50
CA VAL A 120 -6.92 2.18 -20.87
C VAL A 120 -8.03 1.46 -21.64
N VAL A 121 -8.72 0.51 -20.99
CA VAL A 121 -9.84 -0.22 -21.62
C VAL A 121 -11.00 0.73 -21.96
N VAL A 122 -11.35 1.66 -21.05
CA VAL A 122 -12.40 2.65 -21.29
C VAL A 122 -12.04 3.56 -22.48
N VAL A 123 -10.79 4.05 -22.55
CA VAL A 123 -10.32 4.87 -23.67
C VAL A 123 -10.40 4.10 -24.99
N ALA A 124 -9.97 2.83 -25.00
CA ALA A 124 -10.05 1.99 -26.19
C ALA A 124 -11.50 1.80 -26.67
N LEU A 125 -12.44 1.52 -25.75
CA LEU A 125 -13.86 1.37 -26.09
C LEU A 125 -14.47 2.66 -26.66
N VAL A 126 -14.12 3.82 -26.12
CA VAL A 126 -14.56 5.12 -26.66
C VAL A 126 -14.03 5.34 -28.07
N LEU A 127 -12.75 5.04 -28.32
CA LEU A 127 -12.16 5.16 -29.66
C LEU A 127 -12.84 4.22 -30.67
N PHE A 128 -13.17 2.99 -30.29
CA PHE A 128 -13.91 2.06 -31.14
C PHE A 128 -15.34 2.54 -31.42
N ALA A 129 -16.04 3.09 -30.41
CA ALA A 129 -17.37 3.65 -30.59
C ALA A 129 -17.36 4.87 -31.54
N VAL A 130 -16.38 5.78 -31.39
CA VAL A 130 -16.24 6.97 -32.24
C VAL A 130 -15.93 6.57 -33.69
N SER A 131 -14.94 5.69 -33.90
CA SER A 131 -14.60 5.21 -35.24
C SER A 131 -15.77 4.46 -35.91
N GLY A 132 -16.48 3.61 -35.17
CA GLY A 132 -17.69 2.94 -35.64
C GLY A 132 -18.80 3.93 -36.03
N PHE A 133 -19.02 4.98 -35.23
CA PHE A 133 -20.01 6.01 -35.50
C PHE A 133 -19.70 6.83 -36.76
N VAL A 134 -18.43 7.18 -36.97
CA VAL A 134 -17.97 7.88 -38.18
C VAL A 134 -18.23 7.02 -39.42
N VAL A 135 -17.81 5.74 -39.40
CA VAL A 135 -18.04 4.80 -40.51
C VAL A 135 -19.54 4.60 -40.77
N TYR A 136 -20.34 4.47 -39.72
CA TYR A 136 -21.79 4.35 -39.82
C TYR A 136 -22.43 5.56 -40.50
N LYS A 137 -22.06 6.79 -40.09
CA LYS A 137 -22.54 8.03 -40.72
C LYS A 137 -22.14 8.14 -42.18
N THR A 138 -20.89 7.79 -42.52
CA THR A 138 -20.41 7.78 -43.91
C THR A 138 -21.19 6.79 -44.77
N LYS A 139 -21.48 5.58 -44.25
CA LYS A 139 -22.26 4.56 -44.98
C LYS A 139 -23.73 4.98 -45.14
N LYS A 140 -24.36 5.53 -44.10
CA LYS A 140 -25.75 5.97 -44.13
C LYS A 140 -25.99 7.14 -45.10
N GLY A 141 -25.10 8.14 -45.10
CA GLY A 141 -25.21 9.27 -46.04
C GLY A 141 -25.06 8.86 -47.51
N LYS A 142 -24.36 7.75 -47.80
CA LYS A 142 -24.26 7.18 -49.15
C LYS A 142 -25.53 6.40 -49.54
N SER A 143 -26.18 5.73 -48.58
CA SER A 143 -27.45 5.04 -48.79
C SER A 143 -28.59 6.01 -49.10
N GLU A 144 -28.69 7.13 -48.37
CA GLU A 144 -29.75 8.14 -48.58
C GLU A 144 -29.60 8.86 -49.94
N LYS A 145 -28.37 9.13 -50.39
CA LYS A 145 -28.11 9.68 -51.73
C LYS A 145 -28.45 8.72 -52.86
N SER A 146 -28.26 7.41 -52.67
CA SER A 146 -28.59 6.41 -53.69
C SER A 146 -30.11 6.26 -53.90
N SER A 147 -30.92 6.51 -52.86
CA SER A 147 -32.37 6.43 -52.93
C SER A 147 -33.03 7.64 -53.61
N GLN A 148 -32.42 8.83 -53.55
CA GLN A 148 -32.94 10.03 -54.21
C GLN A 148 -32.66 10.06 -55.73
N GLN A 149 -31.62 9.38 -56.21
CA GLN A 149 -31.31 9.31 -57.65
C GLN A 149 -32.16 8.27 -58.39
N SER A 150 -32.76 7.30 -57.68
CA SER A 150 -33.73 6.36 -58.26
C SER A 150 -35.12 6.96 -58.49
N GLU A 151 -35.53 7.97 -57.70
CA GLU A 151 -36.86 8.61 -57.84
C GLU A 151 -36.88 9.75 -58.88
N THR A 152 -35.74 10.29 -59.30
CA THR A 152 -35.68 11.39 -60.28
C THR A 152 -35.52 10.94 -61.74
N SER A 153 -35.30 9.64 -62.02
CA SER A 153 -35.15 9.15 -63.40
C SER A 153 -36.44 8.56 -64.02
N SER A 154 -37.54 8.41 -63.26
CA SER A 154 -38.78 7.78 -63.72
C SER A 154 -39.88 8.76 -64.20
N HIS A 155 -39.53 10.02 -64.49
CA HIS A 155 -40.50 11.04 -64.96
C HIS A 155 -39.98 11.83 -66.17
N SER A 156 -39.44 11.16 -67.18
CA SER A 156 -39.32 11.76 -68.51
C SER A 156 -39.14 10.68 -69.58
N SER A 157 -40.24 10.12 -70.06
CA SER A 157 -40.36 9.49 -71.37
C SER A 157 -41.83 9.17 -71.56
N ASP A 158 -42.50 9.97 -72.38
CA ASP A 158 -43.54 9.54 -73.34
C ASP A 158 -44.45 10.73 -73.64
N ASN A 159 -44.25 11.32 -74.82
CA ASN A 159 -45.31 11.78 -75.72
C ASN A 159 -44.69 12.45 -76.95
N SER A 160 -44.31 11.63 -77.93
CA SER A 160 -44.26 12.07 -79.33
C SER A 160 -44.38 10.86 -80.25
N ALA A 161 -45.62 10.50 -80.59
CA ALA A 161 -45.91 9.75 -81.81
C ALA A 161 -47.28 10.20 -82.34
N LYS A 162 -47.22 10.77 -83.53
CA LYS A 162 -48.26 11.48 -84.26
C LYS A 162 -48.84 10.55 -85.32
N GLY A 163 -50.16 10.54 -85.48
CA GLY A 163 -50.79 10.47 -86.81
C GLY A 163 -51.59 9.20 -87.17
N SER A 164 -52.67 9.48 -87.93
CA SER A 164 -53.37 8.61 -88.89
C SER A 164 -54.21 7.46 -88.30
N ASP A 165 -55.42 7.15 -88.77
CA ASP A 165 -56.28 7.64 -89.85
C ASP A 165 -57.70 7.06 -89.60
N LYS A 166 -58.72 7.77 -90.10
CA LYS A 166 -60.07 7.35 -90.53
C LYS A 166 -60.97 6.50 -89.62
#